data_AF-A0A4V1UM86-F1
#
_entry.id   AF-A0A4V1UM86-F1
#
_cell.length_a   1.000
_cell.length_b   1.000
_cell.length_c   1.000
_cell.angle_alpha   90.00
_cell.angle_beta   90.00
_cell.angle_gamma   90.00
#
_symmetry.space_group_name_H-M   'P 1'
#
loop_
_entity.id
_entity.type
_entity.pdbx_description
1 polymer ?
#
loop_
_entity_poly.entity_id
_entity_poly.type
_entity_poly.pdbx_seq_one_letter_code
_entity_poly.pdbx_strand_id
1 'polypeptide(L)'
;MAVGTIRSLTLNGVDATVTVTDGSAAVGKSLLITGTATANDTKLSIARYVGTTKSLTPFGYALYCFNDLSHGGKIVTGSNGADGDVFCNGKIVLTAPGTIINGDVSAKGIISLAADASVTGTRYQNASSIALPSASGLNYTTAASYTSLFAATSTTGLTFGSEVNGHYQIYNYVSNLSLRGPITGSGVVYVAGDLYVTGDITYATPDSKVSFIVQGQVIFRSDCSSAVGIYYVKDQLISESADLNITRGILAATKITSGVSIRVTRDNTVRDSSSEGAKLCLPGYWP
;
A
#
# COMPACT_ATOMS: atom_id res chain seq x y z
N MET A 1 27.71 1.22 -22.13
CA MET A 1 26.57 0.30 -21.97
C MET A 1 27.11 -1.12 -21.92
N ALA A 2 26.96 -1.82 -20.79
CA ALA A 2 27.30 -3.24 -20.75
C ALA A 2 26.29 -4.00 -21.62
N VAL A 3 26.79 -4.75 -22.61
CA VAL A 3 25.95 -5.56 -23.49
C VAL A 3 25.34 -6.68 -22.63
N GLY A 4 24.02 -6.73 -22.63
CA GLY A 4 23.25 -7.69 -21.87
C GLY A 4 23.50 -9.13 -22.27
N THR A 5 23.28 -10.07 -21.35
CA THR A 5 23.31 -11.50 -21.72
C THR A 5 22.08 -11.80 -22.58
N ILE A 6 22.30 -12.38 -23.75
CA ILE A 6 21.24 -12.88 -24.64
C ILE A 6 21.17 -14.39 -24.48
N ARG A 7 19.98 -14.92 -24.24
CA ARG A 7 19.71 -16.35 -24.25
C ARG A 7 18.58 -16.65 -25.21
N SER A 8 18.82 -17.59 -26.11
CA SER A 8 17.80 -18.17 -26.97
C SER A 8 17.31 -19.47 -26.35
N LEU A 9 16.02 -19.72 -26.45
CA LEU A 9 15.37 -20.92 -25.95
C LEU A 9 14.23 -21.30 -26.89
N THR A 10 14.14 -22.59 -27.22
CA THR A 10 13.00 -23.15 -27.95
C THR A 10 12.16 -23.96 -26.98
N LEU A 11 10.88 -23.59 -26.80
CA LEU A 11 9.92 -24.35 -25.99
C LEU A 11 8.69 -24.64 -26.83
N ASN A 12 8.28 -25.91 -26.90
CA ASN A 12 7.11 -26.35 -27.66
C ASN A 12 7.10 -25.84 -29.12
N GLY A 13 8.27 -25.76 -29.76
CA GLY A 13 8.40 -25.28 -31.14
C GLY A 13 8.32 -23.77 -31.32
N VAL A 14 8.29 -22.99 -30.23
CA VAL A 14 8.37 -21.52 -30.27
C VAL A 14 9.78 -21.08 -29.93
N ASP A 15 10.42 -20.35 -30.85
CA ASP A 15 11.71 -19.73 -30.62
C ASP A 15 11.53 -18.42 -29.85
N ALA A 16 12.18 -18.34 -28.70
CA ALA A 16 12.19 -17.17 -27.84
C ALA A 16 13.62 -16.70 -27.59
N THR A 17 13.76 -15.39 -27.44
CA THR A 17 15.00 -14.72 -27.06
C THR A 17 14.71 -13.88 -25.83
N VAL A 18 15.53 -14.04 -24.80
CA VAL A 18 15.53 -13.19 -23.61
C VAL A 18 16.83 -12.40 -23.59
N THR A 19 16.69 -11.08 -23.53
CA THR A 19 17.79 -10.14 -23.41
C THR A 19 17.71 -9.45 -22.06
N VAL A 20 18.80 -9.51 -21.28
CA VAL A 20 18.88 -8.83 -19.98
C VAL A 20 19.91 -7.71 -20.05
N THR A 21 19.49 -6.44 -20.07
CA THR A 21 20.38 -5.27 -20.08
C THR A 21 20.39 -4.54 -18.74
N ASP A 22 21.37 -3.67 -18.53
CA ASP A 22 21.33 -2.71 -17.43
C ASP A 22 20.13 -1.77 -17.60
N GLY A 23 19.25 -1.71 -16.60
CA GLY A 23 18.09 -0.82 -16.55
C GLY A 23 18.31 0.41 -15.66
N SER A 24 19.49 0.54 -15.05
CA SER A 24 19.79 1.51 -13.99
C SER A 24 19.55 2.97 -14.37
N ALA A 25 19.66 3.32 -15.66
CA ALA A 25 19.41 4.66 -16.18
C ALA A 25 17.93 5.07 -16.15
N ALA A 26 17.00 4.13 -16.36
CA ALA A 26 15.57 4.38 -16.30
C ALA A 26 14.99 4.06 -14.92
N VAL A 27 15.45 2.97 -14.30
CA VAL A 27 15.05 2.55 -12.97
C VAL A 27 16.31 2.16 -12.19
N GLY A 28 16.67 2.97 -11.18
CA GLY A 28 17.91 2.81 -10.42
C GLY A 28 18.13 1.38 -9.90
N LYS A 29 19.36 0.90 -10.08
CA LYS A 29 19.81 -0.45 -9.68
C LYS A 29 18.90 -1.57 -10.19
N SER A 30 18.48 -1.51 -11.45
CA SER A 30 17.62 -2.52 -12.06
C SER A 30 18.26 -3.17 -13.29
N LEU A 31 17.70 -4.30 -13.71
CA LEU A 31 17.94 -4.94 -14.99
C LEU A 31 16.67 -4.83 -15.83
N LEU A 32 16.81 -4.53 -17.12
CA LEU A 32 15.71 -4.62 -18.08
C LEU A 32 15.77 -5.99 -18.75
N ILE A 33 14.72 -6.79 -18.58
CA ILE A 33 14.52 -8.06 -19.26
C ILE A 33 13.55 -7.83 -20.43
N THR A 34 14.01 -8.05 -21.65
CA THR A 34 13.17 -8.06 -22.85
C THR A 34 13.07 -9.48 -23.38
N GLY A 35 11.87 -10.04 -23.38
CA GLY A 35 11.56 -11.33 -24.00
C GLY A 35 10.88 -11.12 -25.34
N THR A 36 11.39 -11.74 -26.39
CA THR A 36 10.73 -11.80 -27.70
C THR A 36 10.47 -13.24 -28.07
N ALA A 37 9.29 -13.57 -28.57
CA ALA A 37 8.97 -14.89 -29.10
C ALA A 37 8.32 -14.77 -30.47
N THR A 38 8.65 -15.68 -31.39
CA THR A 38 8.00 -15.74 -32.71
C THR A 38 7.16 -17.01 -32.77
N ALA A 39 5.85 -16.85 -32.96
CA ALA A 39 4.93 -17.96 -33.19
C ALA A 39 4.05 -17.62 -34.39
N ASN A 40 3.93 -18.55 -35.35
CA ASN A 40 3.15 -18.37 -36.58
C ASN A 40 3.46 -17.03 -37.29
N ASP A 41 4.74 -16.76 -37.53
CA ASP A 41 5.26 -15.53 -38.14
C ASP A 41 4.93 -14.22 -37.40
N THR A 42 4.34 -14.30 -36.21
CA THR A 42 4.03 -13.14 -35.38
C THR A 42 5.05 -13.02 -34.27
N LYS A 43 5.76 -11.90 -34.24
CA LYS A 43 6.73 -11.57 -33.17
C LYS A 43 6.02 -10.86 -32.02
N LEU A 44 6.02 -11.49 -30.86
CA LEU A 44 5.58 -10.91 -29.59
C LEU A 44 6.81 -10.41 -28.83
N SER A 45 6.69 -9.25 -28.17
CA SER A 45 7.76 -8.66 -27.36
C SER A 45 7.20 -8.15 -26.04
N ILE A 46 7.86 -8.49 -24.94
CA ILE A 46 7.53 -8.05 -23.58
C ILE A 46 8.82 -7.52 -22.95
N ALA A 47 8.74 -6.41 -22.22
CA ALA A 47 9.86 -5.85 -21.48
C ALA A 47 9.48 -5.65 -20.00
N ARG A 48 10.40 -5.96 -19.08
CA ARG A 48 10.19 -5.83 -17.64
C ARG A 48 11.47 -5.43 -16.92
N TYR A 49 11.41 -4.41 -16.07
CA TYR A 49 12.49 -4.10 -15.13
C TYR A 49 12.44 -5.04 -13.92
N VAL A 50 13.58 -5.57 -13.50
CA VAL A 50 13.75 -6.44 -12.32
C VAL A 50 14.94 -5.99 -11.48
N GLY A 51 15.09 -6.51 -10.26
CA GLY A 51 16.24 -6.21 -9.40
C GLY A 51 16.21 -4.82 -8.77
N THR A 52 15.11 -4.07 -8.93
CA THR A 52 14.93 -2.76 -8.28
C THR A 52 15.19 -2.90 -6.77
N THR A 53 16.15 -2.16 -6.23
CA THR A 53 16.49 -2.22 -4.79
C THR A 53 15.42 -1.60 -3.88
N LYS A 54 14.19 -1.43 -4.35
CA LYS A 54 13.11 -1.04 -3.46
C LYS A 54 12.74 -2.31 -2.70
N SER A 55 13.28 -2.45 -1.48
CA SER A 55 12.86 -3.46 -0.54
C SER A 55 11.34 -3.57 -0.61
N LEU A 56 10.83 -4.77 -0.87
CA LEU A 56 9.40 -4.99 -0.90
C LEU A 56 8.89 -4.71 0.51
N THR A 57 8.22 -3.58 0.68
CA THR A 57 7.58 -3.19 1.94
C THR A 57 6.07 -3.23 1.76
N PRO A 58 5.30 -3.37 2.86
CA PRO A 58 3.84 -3.22 2.79
C PRO A 58 3.38 -1.92 2.11
N PHE A 59 4.20 -0.88 2.18
CA PHE A 59 3.90 0.46 1.68
C PHE A 59 4.21 0.66 0.18
N GLY A 60 4.65 -0.39 -0.52
CA GLY A 60 4.75 -0.39 -1.99
C GLY A 60 3.42 -0.66 -2.69
N TYR A 61 2.39 -1.08 -1.95
CA TYR A 61 1.10 -1.54 -2.46
C TYR A 61 0.00 -0.55 -2.11
N ALA A 62 -1.04 -0.47 -2.95
CA ALA A 62 -2.26 0.27 -2.60
C ALA A 62 -2.96 -0.42 -1.41
N LEU A 63 -2.99 -1.75 -1.45
CA LEU A 63 -3.56 -2.59 -0.41
C LEU A 63 -2.64 -3.77 -0.10
N TYR A 64 -2.24 -3.87 1.16
CA TYR A 64 -1.43 -4.94 1.73
C TYR A 64 -2.18 -5.59 2.88
N CYS A 65 -2.25 -6.94 2.86
CA CYS A 65 -2.82 -7.74 3.94
C CYS A 65 -1.83 -8.82 4.40
N PHE A 66 -1.48 -8.85 5.69
CA PHE A 66 -0.55 -9.85 6.21
C PHE A 66 -1.15 -11.25 6.28
N ASN A 67 -2.43 -11.37 6.61
CA ASN A 67 -3.16 -12.64 6.61
C ASN A 67 -3.94 -12.80 5.31
N ASP A 68 -4.82 -13.80 5.27
CA ASP A 68 -5.76 -13.99 4.17
C ASP A 68 -6.62 -12.75 3.91
N LEU A 69 -6.76 -12.38 2.64
CA LEU A 69 -7.68 -11.35 2.16
C LEU A 69 -8.90 -12.04 1.55
N SER A 70 -9.93 -12.27 2.36
CA SER A 70 -11.23 -12.76 1.90
C SER A 70 -12.26 -11.65 2.03
N HIS A 71 -12.71 -11.10 0.90
CA HIS A 71 -13.53 -9.89 0.89
C HIS A 71 -14.75 -10.05 -0.02
N GLY A 72 -15.94 -9.79 0.54
CA GLY A 72 -17.22 -9.96 -0.15
C GLY A 72 -17.70 -8.71 -0.89
N GLY A 73 -17.15 -7.54 -0.57
CA GLY A 73 -17.40 -6.29 -1.29
C GLY A 73 -16.45 -6.07 -2.46
N LYS A 74 -16.69 -5.04 -3.27
CA LYS A 74 -15.81 -4.73 -4.42
C LYS A 74 -14.49 -4.17 -3.93
N ILE A 75 -13.36 -4.63 -4.48
CA ILE A 75 -12.07 -3.95 -4.30
C ILE A 75 -11.72 -3.23 -5.59
N VAL A 76 -11.43 -1.93 -5.49
CA VAL A 76 -10.95 -1.12 -6.60
C VAL A 76 -9.65 -0.43 -6.22
N THR A 77 -8.53 -0.77 -6.87
CA THR A 77 -7.23 -0.15 -6.57
C THR A 77 -6.63 0.55 -7.77
N GLY A 78 -6.04 1.72 -7.53
CA GLY A 78 -5.37 2.55 -8.52
C GLY A 78 -6.31 3.19 -9.56
N SER A 79 -5.72 3.78 -10.58
CA SER A 79 -6.37 4.29 -11.78
C SER A 79 -5.80 3.61 -13.03
N ASN A 80 -6.49 3.76 -14.17
CA ASN A 80 -6.10 3.11 -15.42
C ASN A 80 -4.71 3.60 -15.85
N GLY A 81 -3.70 2.72 -15.89
CA GLY A 81 -2.32 3.08 -16.26
C GLY A 81 -1.23 2.92 -15.20
N ALA A 82 -1.57 2.36 -14.03
CA ALA A 82 -0.71 1.84 -12.93
C ALA A 82 -0.92 2.56 -11.59
N ASP A 83 -0.49 1.87 -10.52
CA ASP A 83 -0.48 2.26 -9.09
C ASP A 83 -1.57 1.63 -8.19
N GLY A 84 -2.21 0.56 -8.66
CA GLY A 84 -3.18 -0.22 -7.88
C GLY A 84 -2.67 -1.51 -7.26
N ASP A 85 -1.36 -1.72 -7.11
CA ASP A 85 -0.83 -3.05 -6.74
C ASP A 85 -1.40 -3.56 -5.40
N VAL A 86 -1.76 -4.85 -5.36
CA VAL A 86 -2.31 -5.53 -4.18
C VAL A 86 -1.38 -6.68 -3.78
N PHE A 87 -1.11 -6.80 -2.48
CA PHE A 87 -0.33 -7.90 -1.94
C PHE A 87 -1.00 -8.55 -0.73
N CYS A 88 -0.93 -9.87 -0.65
CA CYS A 88 -1.40 -10.64 0.48
C CYS A 88 -0.40 -11.75 0.87
N ASN A 89 0.03 -11.79 2.13
CA ASN A 89 0.90 -12.86 2.64
C ASN A 89 0.15 -14.19 2.85
N GLY A 90 -1.18 -14.17 2.82
CA GLY A 90 -2.06 -15.34 2.80
C GLY A 90 -2.58 -15.64 1.39
N LYS A 91 -3.82 -16.12 1.31
CA LYS A 91 -4.59 -16.24 0.05
C LYS A 91 -5.44 -14.99 -0.20
N ILE A 92 -5.75 -14.74 -1.48
CA ILE A 92 -6.70 -13.70 -1.91
C ILE A 92 -7.96 -14.39 -2.43
N VAL A 93 -9.11 -14.02 -1.89
CA VAL A 93 -10.45 -14.45 -2.32
C VAL A 93 -11.35 -13.23 -2.43
N LEU A 94 -11.54 -12.72 -3.65
CA LEU A 94 -12.37 -11.55 -3.94
C LEU A 94 -13.56 -11.95 -4.80
N THR A 95 -14.74 -12.11 -4.19
CA THR A 95 -15.91 -12.71 -4.86
C THR A 95 -16.87 -11.69 -5.47
N ALA A 96 -16.67 -10.40 -5.20
CA ALA A 96 -17.57 -9.35 -5.67
C ALA A 96 -17.38 -9.07 -7.16
N PRO A 97 -18.46 -9.07 -7.95
CA PRO A 97 -18.43 -8.63 -9.34
C PRO A 97 -17.96 -7.19 -9.49
N GLY A 98 -17.22 -6.89 -10.55
CA GLY A 98 -16.67 -5.55 -10.80
C GLY A 98 -15.51 -5.16 -9.88
N THR A 99 -14.80 -6.13 -9.30
CA THR A 99 -13.49 -5.91 -8.67
C THR A 99 -12.47 -5.48 -9.74
N ILE A 100 -11.72 -4.40 -9.50
CA ILE A 100 -10.77 -3.84 -10.46
C ILE A 100 -9.43 -3.56 -9.76
N ILE A 101 -8.38 -4.23 -10.19
CA ILE A 101 -7.01 -4.01 -9.71
C ILE A 101 -6.20 -3.41 -10.86
N ASN A 102 -5.95 -2.10 -10.81
CA ASN A 102 -5.14 -1.41 -11.82
C ASN A 102 -3.64 -1.54 -11.51
N GLY A 103 -3.15 -2.78 -11.46
CA GLY A 103 -1.78 -3.11 -11.10
C GLY A 103 -1.56 -4.62 -11.00
N ASP A 104 -0.48 -5.00 -10.34
CA ASP A 104 -0.17 -6.39 -10.01
C ASP A 104 -1.01 -6.85 -8.81
N VAL A 105 -1.44 -8.11 -8.82
CA VAL A 105 -2.01 -8.78 -7.65
C VAL A 105 -1.13 -9.96 -7.28
N SER A 106 -0.59 -9.95 -6.07
CA SER A 106 0.36 -10.96 -5.59
C SER A 106 -0.12 -11.59 -4.29
N ALA A 107 0.02 -12.91 -4.18
CA ALA A 107 -0.28 -13.63 -2.96
C ALA A 107 0.71 -14.76 -2.71
N LYS A 108 0.99 -15.07 -1.44
CA LYS A 108 1.71 -16.29 -1.08
C LYS A 108 0.86 -17.53 -1.35
N GLY A 109 -0.43 -17.44 -1.05
CA GLY A 109 -1.41 -18.49 -1.32
C GLY A 109 -2.03 -18.37 -2.69
N ILE A 110 -3.21 -19.01 -2.84
CA ILE A 110 -4.02 -18.92 -4.05
C ILE A 110 -4.58 -17.51 -4.25
N ILE A 111 -4.81 -17.14 -5.50
CA ILE A 111 -5.57 -15.94 -5.89
C ILE A 111 -6.84 -16.40 -6.59
N SER A 112 -7.98 -16.18 -5.94
CA SER A 112 -9.32 -16.45 -6.46
C SER A 112 -10.08 -15.13 -6.58
N LEU A 113 -10.53 -14.81 -7.78
CA LEU A 113 -11.25 -13.59 -8.10
C LEU A 113 -12.58 -13.93 -8.77
N ALA A 114 -13.57 -13.04 -8.66
CA ALA A 114 -14.80 -13.11 -9.44
C ALA A 114 -14.51 -13.21 -10.95
N ALA A 115 -15.40 -13.85 -11.71
CA ALA A 115 -15.20 -14.12 -13.12
C ALA A 115 -15.00 -12.86 -13.98
N ASP A 116 -15.62 -11.76 -13.59
CA ASP A 116 -15.56 -10.44 -14.24
C ASP A 116 -14.54 -9.49 -13.57
N ALA A 117 -13.72 -9.97 -12.62
CA ALA A 117 -12.70 -9.16 -12.00
C ALA A 117 -11.58 -8.82 -12.99
N SER A 118 -11.25 -7.53 -13.09
CA SER A 118 -10.19 -7.02 -13.95
C SER A 118 -8.89 -6.84 -13.17
N VAL A 119 -7.78 -7.32 -13.74
CA VAL A 119 -6.43 -7.07 -13.26
C VAL A 119 -5.62 -6.61 -14.47
N THR A 120 -5.13 -5.37 -14.45
CA THR A 120 -4.37 -4.83 -15.61
C THR A 120 -2.92 -5.31 -15.62
N GLY A 121 -2.36 -5.66 -14.46
CA GLY A 121 -1.02 -6.20 -14.31
C GLY A 121 -0.97 -7.73 -14.20
N THR A 122 0.06 -8.22 -13.52
CA THR A 122 0.33 -9.66 -13.36
C THR A 122 -0.41 -10.23 -12.16
N ARG A 123 -0.97 -11.43 -12.31
CA ARG A 123 -1.40 -12.27 -11.17
C ARG A 123 -0.25 -13.16 -10.75
N TYR A 124 0.27 -12.98 -9.54
CA TYR A 124 1.45 -13.70 -9.05
C TYR A 124 1.14 -14.48 -7.76
N GLN A 125 0.89 -15.78 -7.91
CA GLN A 125 0.72 -16.71 -6.79
C GLN A 125 2.07 -17.25 -6.31
N ASN A 126 2.12 -17.79 -5.09
CA ASN A 126 3.34 -18.30 -4.45
C ASN A 126 4.44 -17.23 -4.29
N ALA A 127 4.04 -15.98 -4.09
CA ALA A 127 4.96 -14.88 -3.83
C ALA A 127 5.73 -15.10 -2.51
N SER A 128 6.99 -14.66 -2.48
CA SER A 128 7.76 -14.59 -1.23
C SER A 128 7.05 -13.68 -0.23
N SER A 129 7.06 -14.08 1.04
CA SER A 129 6.43 -13.31 2.09
C SER A 129 7.13 -11.96 2.29
N ILE A 130 6.33 -10.91 2.45
CA ILE A 130 6.79 -9.58 2.84
C ILE A 130 6.40 -9.40 4.29
N ALA A 131 7.35 -9.24 5.21
CA ALA A 131 7.01 -9.04 6.61
C ALA A 131 6.21 -7.73 6.81
N LEU A 132 5.26 -7.74 7.75
CA LEU A 132 4.69 -6.51 8.29
C LEU A 132 5.58 -6.09 9.47
N PRO A 133 6.40 -5.04 9.35
CA PRO A 133 7.33 -4.67 10.42
C PRO A 133 6.58 -4.25 11.67
N SER A 134 7.12 -4.55 12.86
CA SER A 134 6.52 -4.11 14.12
C SER A 134 6.77 -2.62 14.38
N ALA A 135 5.73 -1.89 14.81
CA ALA A 135 5.85 -0.52 15.29
C ALA A 135 6.05 -0.50 16.82
N SER A 136 7.19 0.03 17.31
CA SER A 136 7.47 0.14 18.75
C SER A 136 6.87 1.41 19.34
N GLY A 137 5.88 1.29 20.22
CA GLY A 137 5.23 2.46 20.83
C GLY A 137 6.15 3.37 21.65
N LEU A 138 7.24 2.80 22.20
CA LEU A 138 8.24 3.59 22.90
C LEU A 138 8.94 4.58 21.96
N ASN A 139 9.26 4.16 20.73
CA ASN A 139 9.93 5.02 19.74
C ASN A 139 9.05 6.23 19.39
N TYR A 140 7.77 5.99 19.10
CA TYR A 140 6.81 7.05 18.79
C TYR A 140 6.55 7.96 20.00
N THR A 141 6.50 7.40 21.21
CA THR A 141 6.30 8.18 22.44
C THR A 141 7.49 9.09 22.73
N THR A 142 8.72 8.59 22.59
CA THR A 142 9.94 9.37 22.84
C THR A 142 10.17 10.45 21.79
N ALA A 143 9.80 10.20 20.53
CA ALA A 143 9.95 11.17 19.44
C ALA A 143 8.73 12.11 19.27
N ALA A 144 7.69 11.96 20.11
CA ALA A 144 6.44 12.69 19.99
C ALA A 144 6.64 14.21 20.14
N SER A 145 6.11 14.99 19.18
CA SER A 145 5.97 16.45 19.32
C SER A 145 4.80 16.80 20.25
N TYR A 146 3.81 15.92 20.30
CA TYR A 146 2.63 16.01 21.16
C TYR A 146 2.29 14.63 21.71
N THR A 147 1.97 14.54 23.00
CA THR A 147 1.48 13.31 23.63
C THR A 147 0.16 13.57 24.35
N SER A 148 -0.90 12.87 23.95
CA SER A 148 -2.17 12.81 24.70
C SER A 148 -2.17 11.55 25.58
N LEU A 149 -2.41 11.75 26.88
CA LEU A 149 -2.44 10.69 27.90
C LEU A 149 -3.85 10.23 28.28
N PHE A 150 -4.91 10.82 27.72
CA PHE A 150 -6.30 10.53 28.10
C PHE A 150 -6.82 9.26 27.44
N ALA A 151 -7.73 8.53 28.10
CA ALA A 151 -8.21 7.20 27.70
C ALA A 151 -9.01 7.13 26.38
N ALA A 152 -9.61 8.24 25.95
CA ALA A 152 -10.24 8.38 24.64
C ALA A 152 -10.21 9.86 24.24
N THR A 153 -9.57 10.17 23.11
CA THR A 153 -9.53 11.53 22.58
C THR A 153 -10.41 11.61 21.33
N SER A 154 -11.24 12.65 21.24
CA SER A 154 -11.94 12.99 20.00
C SER A 154 -11.34 14.27 19.44
N THR A 155 -10.88 14.22 18.19
CA THR A 155 -10.21 15.34 17.54
C THR A 155 -10.87 15.64 16.20
N THR A 156 -11.08 16.92 15.89
CA THR A 156 -11.56 17.37 14.58
C THR A 156 -10.46 18.15 13.88
N GLY A 157 -9.96 17.58 12.79
CA GLY A 157 -8.82 18.06 12.04
C GLY A 157 -7.49 17.94 12.79
N LEU A 158 -6.39 17.93 12.06
CA LEU A 158 -5.04 17.98 12.62
C LEU A 158 -4.19 18.93 11.78
N THR A 159 -3.34 19.70 12.46
CA THR A 159 -2.40 20.60 11.81
C THR A 159 -1.00 20.27 12.28
N PHE A 160 -0.14 19.94 11.32
CA PHE A 160 1.27 19.65 11.55
C PHE A 160 2.12 20.85 11.12
N GLY A 161 3.10 21.17 11.95
CA GLY A 161 4.12 22.19 11.67
C GLY A 161 5.28 21.63 10.84
N SER A 162 6.45 22.24 11.01
CA SER A 162 7.68 21.81 10.32
C SER A 162 8.21 20.47 10.83
N GLU A 163 9.05 19.83 10.02
CA GLU A 163 9.83 18.65 10.44
C GLU A 163 10.60 18.91 11.75
N VAL A 164 10.70 17.88 12.58
CA VAL A 164 11.42 17.86 13.85
C VAL A 164 12.40 16.69 13.79
N ASN A 165 13.68 16.94 14.05
CA ASN A 165 14.74 15.90 14.06
C ASN A 165 14.77 15.00 12.81
N GLY A 166 14.48 15.57 11.63
CA GLY A 166 14.52 14.85 10.35
C GLY A 166 13.31 13.96 10.06
N HIS A 167 12.24 14.07 10.85
CA HIS A 167 10.95 13.43 10.59
C HIS A 167 9.79 14.44 10.73
N TYR A 168 8.61 14.07 10.24
CA TYR A 168 7.41 14.88 10.44
C TYR A 168 6.97 14.87 11.90
N GLN A 169 6.20 15.89 12.31
CA GLN A 169 5.69 15.97 13.68
C GLN A 169 4.85 14.75 14.01
N ILE A 170 5.10 14.19 15.20
CA ILE A 170 4.41 12.99 15.68
C ILE A 170 3.42 13.40 16.77
N TYR A 171 2.16 13.07 16.55
CA TYR A 171 1.11 13.15 17.56
C TYR A 171 0.88 11.74 18.11
N ASN A 172 1.24 11.55 19.36
CA ASN A 172 1.14 10.29 20.08
C ASN A 172 -0.12 10.25 20.93
N TYR A 173 -1.01 9.32 20.64
CA TYR A 173 -2.19 9.02 21.44
C TYR A 173 -1.97 7.67 22.14
N VAL A 174 -1.79 7.68 23.47
CA VAL A 174 -1.51 6.44 24.24
C VAL A 174 -2.74 5.55 24.47
N SER A 175 -3.86 5.88 23.83
CA SER A 175 -5.15 5.22 23.96
C SER A 175 -5.91 5.27 22.63
N ASN A 176 -7.24 5.12 22.66
CA ASN A 176 -8.09 5.22 21.49
C ASN A 176 -8.23 6.68 20.99
N LEU A 177 -8.31 6.84 19.67
CA LEU A 177 -8.53 8.11 18.99
C LEU A 177 -9.79 8.04 18.13
N SER A 178 -10.69 9.02 18.28
CA SER A 178 -11.72 9.31 17.28
C SER A 178 -11.30 10.54 16.47
N LEU A 179 -11.24 10.40 15.15
CA LEU A 179 -10.76 11.45 14.26
C LEU A 179 -11.72 11.68 13.09
N ARG A 180 -11.89 12.95 12.73
CA ARG A 180 -12.57 13.39 11.52
C ARG A 180 -12.00 14.71 11.03
N GLY A 181 -12.30 15.10 9.81
CA GLY A 181 -12.00 16.42 9.29
C GLY A 181 -10.60 16.56 8.66
N PRO A 182 -10.20 17.80 8.33
CA PRO A 182 -9.07 18.03 7.45
C PRO A 182 -7.71 17.84 8.15
N ILE A 183 -6.76 17.30 7.40
CA ILE A 183 -5.34 17.20 7.78
C ILE A 183 -4.57 18.28 7.04
N THR A 184 -3.89 19.15 7.77
CA THR A 184 -3.06 20.24 7.25
C THR A 184 -1.58 19.98 7.55
N GLY A 185 -0.73 20.07 6.54
CA GLY A 185 0.70 19.82 6.67
C GLY A 185 1.05 18.33 6.60
N SER A 186 2.28 18.01 7.00
CA SER A 186 2.81 16.64 6.95
C SER A 186 3.12 16.11 8.35
N GLY A 187 2.59 14.93 8.69
CA GLY A 187 2.59 14.44 10.06
C GLY A 187 2.51 12.94 10.22
N VAL A 188 2.66 12.51 11.47
CA VAL A 188 2.50 11.13 11.92
C VAL A 188 1.51 11.12 13.07
N VAL A 189 0.52 10.24 13.00
CA VAL A 189 -0.43 9.98 14.08
C VAL A 189 -0.17 8.57 14.57
N TYR A 190 0.40 8.45 15.76
CA TYR A 190 0.55 7.17 16.44
C TYR A 190 -0.61 6.97 17.40
N VAL A 191 -1.23 5.79 17.36
CA VAL A 191 -2.35 5.41 18.22
C VAL A 191 -2.04 4.06 18.86
N ALA A 192 -1.87 4.04 20.19
CA ALA A 192 -1.58 2.82 20.94
C ALA A 192 -2.81 1.91 21.09
N GLY A 193 -4.02 2.48 21.00
CA GLY A 193 -5.29 1.76 20.97
C GLY A 193 -5.88 1.68 19.57
N ASP A 194 -7.21 1.82 19.50
CA ASP A 194 -7.99 1.84 18.27
C ASP A 194 -8.12 3.24 17.68
N LEU A 195 -8.17 3.34 16.36
CA LEU A 195 -8.53 4.54 15.61
C LEU A 195 -9.96 4.39 15.06
N TYR A 196 -10.87 5.24 15.52
CA TYR A 196 -12.21 5.39 14.94
C TYR A 196 -12.21 6.59 14.00
N VAL A 197 -12.50 6.36 12.72
CA VAL A 197 -12.67 7.44 11.74
C VAL A 197 -14.16 7.77 11.67
N THR A 198 -14.56 8.85 12.36
CA THR A 198 -15.96 9.25 12.63
C THR A 198 -16.40 10.40 11.72
N GLY A 199 -16.32 10.17 10.42
CA GLY A 199 -16.50 11.18 9.37
C GLY A 199 -15.32 11.21 8.39
N ASP A 200 -15.49 11.96 7.30
CA ASP A 200 -14.48 12.03 6.26
C ASP A 200 -13.17 12.66 6.74
N ILE A 201 -12.05 12.16 6.22
CA ILE A 201 -10.71 12.74 6.40
C ILE A 201 -10.22 13.22 5.03
N THR A 202 -9.81 14.47 4.94
CA THR A 202 -9.31 15.09 3.71
C THR A 202 -7.96 15.74 3.93
N TYR A 203 -7.19 15.92 2.87
CA TYR A 203 -6.02 16.80 2.91
C TYR A 203 -6.47 18.24 2.66
N ALA A 204 -6.11 19.15 3.56
CA ALA A 204 -6.43 20.58 3.45
C ALA A 204 -5.65 21.25 2.32
N THR A 205 -4.46 20.74 1.99
CA THR A 205 -3.63 21.19 0.88
C THR A 205 -3.13 20.01 0.05
N PRO A 206 -2.81 20.21 -1.25
CA PRO A 206 -2.27 19.14 -2.09
C PRO A 206 -0.99 18.51 -1.54
N ASP A 207 -0.19 19.27 -0.79
CA ASP A 207 1.09 18.81 -0.24
C ASP A 207 0.97 18.14 1.14
N SER A 208 -0.21 18.17 1.77
CA SER A 208 -0.43 17.56 3.08
C SER A 208 -0.30 16.04 3.02
N LYS A 209 0.31 15.44 4.05
CA LYS A 209 0.55 13.99 4.14
C LYS A 209 0.41 13.50 5.57
N VAL A 210 -0.13 12.31 5.75
CA VAL A 210 -0.20 11.72 7.08
C VAL A 210 -0.02 10.22 7.03
N SER A 211 0.75 9.70 7.99
CA SER A 211 0.75 8.29 8.34
C SER A 211 -0.04 8.08 9.63
N PHE A 212 -0.87 7.04 9.65
CA PHE A 212 -1.57 6.54 10.82
C PHE A 212 -0.91 5.22 11.22
N ILE A 213 -0.25 5.21 12.37
CA ILE A 213 0.40 4.03 12.94
C ILE A 213 -0.46 3.54 14.10
N VAL A 214 -1.27 2.51 13.86
CA VAL A 214 -2.30 2.06 14.80
C VAL A 214 -1.97 0.66 15.31
N GLN A 215 -1.84 0.52 16.64
CA GLN A 215 -1.53 -0.77 17.28
C GLN A 215 -2.76 -1.67 17.44
N GLY A 216 -3.93 -1.07 17.65
CA GLY A 216 -5.21 -1.76 17.65
C GLY A 216 -5.82 -1.79 16.26
N GLN A 217 -7.12 -1.56 16.21
CA GLN A 217 -7.93 -1.60 15.00
C GLN A 217 -8.09 -0.21 14.39
N VAL A 218 -8.27 -0.16 13.08
CA VAL A 218 -8.82 1.01 12.39
C VAL A 218 -10.25 0.70 12.00
N ILE A 219 -11.19 1.51 12.47
CA ILE A 219 -12.61 1.35 12.20
C ILE A 219 -13.10 2.61 11.47
N PHE A 220 -13.31 2.49 10.16
CA PHE A 220 -14.02 3.51 9.38
C PHE A 220 -15.50 3.39 9.67
N ARG A 221 -16.05 4.34 10.43
CA ARG A 221 -17.46 4.34 10.85
C ARG A 221 -18.39 4.57 9.67
N SER A 222 -19.68 4.30 9.87
CA SER A 222 -20.71 4.41 8.84
C SER A 222 -20.85 5.81 8.24
N ASP A 223 -20.39 6.84 8.95
CA ASP A 223 -20.39 8.24 8.51
C ASP A 223 -19.10 8.66 7.76
N CYS A 224 -18.13 7.76 7.58
CA CYS A 224 -16.92 7.99 6.79
C CYS A 224 -17.05 7.37 5.39
N SER A 225 -17.25 8.21 4.37
CA SER A 225 -17.30 7.79 2.97
C SER A 225 -15.93 7.93 2.27
N SER A 226 -15.11 8.85 2.75
CA SER A 226 -13.84 9.21 2.13
C SER A 226 -12.76 9.47 3.17
N ALA A 227 -11.58 8.93 2.94
CA ALA A 227 -10.41 9.20 3.77
C ALA A 227 -9.15 9.39 2.92
N VAL A 228 -8.12 9.95 3.55
CA VAL A 228 -6.75 10.05 3.02
C VAL A 228 -5.77 9.50 4.03
N GLY A 229 -4.53 9.26 3.61
CA GLY A 229 -3.43 8.89 4.51
C GLY A 229 -2.91 7.47 4.29
N ILE A 230 -1.75 7.21 4.89
CA ILE A 230 -1.08 5.91 4.87
C ILE A 230 -1.39 5.21 6.18
N TYR A 231 -2.15 4.12 6.13
CA TYR A 231 -2.60 3.38 7.31
C TYR A 231 -1.74 2.15 7.51
N TYR A 232 -0.98 2.12 8.60
CA TYR A 232 -0.41 0.90 9.16
C TYR A 232 -1.30 0.44 10.30
N VAL A 233 -1.82 -0.78 10.20
CA VAL A 233 -2.77 -1.35 11.17
C VAL A 233 -2.25 -2.69 11.65
N LYS A 234 -1.76 -2.73 12.89
CA LYS A 234 -1.17 -3.94 13.46
C LYS A 234 -2.18 -5.06 13.68
N ASP A 235 -3.44 -4.73 13.97
CA ASP A 235 -4.49 -5.74 14.17
C ASP A 235 -5.42 -5.84 12.95
N GLN A 236 -6.51 -5.08 12.92
CA GLN A 236 -7.55 -5.24 11.91
C GLN A 236 -8.04 -3.90 11.38
N LEU A 237 -8.21 -3.84 10.06
CA LEU A 237 -8.96 -2.77 9.41
C LEU A 237 -10.40 -3.23 9.18
N ILE A 238 -11.34 -2.41 9.65
CA ILE A 238 -12.78 -2.62 9.55
C ILE A 238 -13.40 -1.39 8.87
N SER A 239 -14.35 -1.62 7.99
CA SER A 239 -15.18 -0.55 7.43
C SER A 239 -16.65 -0.88 7.66
N GLU A 240 -17.32 0.01 8.38
CA GLU A 240 -18.77 0.05 8.62
C GLU A 240 -19.48 0.98 7.61
N SER A 241 -18.71 1.67 6.75
CA SER A 241 -19.21 2.54 5.69
C SER A 241 -19.84 1.75 4.56
N ALA A 242 -20.84 2.30 3.88
CA ALA A 242 -21.45 1.65 2.72
C ALA A 242 -20.47 1.44 1.56
N ASP A 243 -19.58 2.42 1.36
CA ASP A 243 -18.45 2.37 0.43
C ASP A 243 -17.31 3.21 1.03
N LEU A 244 -16.12 2.62 1.16
CA LEU A 244 -14.93 3.32 1.65
C LEU A 244 -14.04 3.75 0.49
N ASN A 245 -13.79 5.05 0.36
CA ASN A 245 -12.87 5.58 -0.65
C ASN A 245 -11.62 6.21 -0.01
N ILE A 246 -10.50 5.52 -0.10
CA ILE A 246 -9.19 6.09 0.22
C ILE A 246 -8.69 6.84 -1.03
N THR A 247 -8.93 8.15 -1.05
CA THR A 247 -8.73 9.00 -2.24
C THR A 247 -7.26 9.28 -2.55
N ARG A 248 -6.39 9.23 -1.54
CA ARG A 248 -4.93 9.26 -1.68
C ARG A 248 -4.31 8.63 -0.44
N GLY A 249 -3.82 7.40 -0.56
CA GLY A 249 -3.32 6.67 0.60
C GLY A 249 -2.85 5.26 0.33
N ILE A 250 -2.54 4.54 1.40
CA ILE A 250 -2.16 3.12 1.38
C ILE A 250 -2.86 2.45 2.55
N LEU A 251 -3.33 1.22 2.36
CA LEU A 251 -3.81 0.36 3.45
C LEU A 251 -2.86 -0.80 3.66
N ALA A 252 -2.13 -0.83 4.77
CA ALA A 252 -1.28 -1.94 5.18
C ALA A 252 -1.75 -2.47 6.54
N ALA A 253 -2.40 -3.63 6.55
CA ALA A 253 -3.02 -4.18 7.75
C ALA A 253 -2.63 -5.65 7.97
N THR A 254 -2.66 -6.10 9.23
CA THR A 254 -2.55 -7.54 9.50
C THR A 254 -3.75 -8.30 8.95
N LYS A 255 -4.95 -7.76 9.15
CA LYS A 255 -6.20 -8.32 8.64
C LYS A 255 -7.10 -7.20 8.10
N ILE A 256 -7.80 -7.48 7.02
CA ILE A 256 -8.86 -6.61 6.49
C ILE A 256 -10.17 -7.38 6.60
N THR A 257 -11.19 -6.77 7.17
CA THR A 257 -12.52 -7.37 7.28
C THR A 257 -13.58 -6.33 7.03
N SER A 258 -14.25 -6.48 5.91
CA SER A 258 -15.37 -5.64 5.55
C SER A 258 -16.28 -6.41 4.59
N GLY A 259 -17.57 -6.09 4.60
CA GLY A 259 -18.52 -6.58 3.59
C GLY A 259 -18.73 -5.57 2.46
N VAL A 260 -18.08 -4.41 2.52
CA VAL A 260 -18.43 -3.22 1.74
C VAL A 260 -17.41 -2.94 0.66
N SER A 261 -17.71 -2.08 -0.32
CA SER A 261 -16.72 -1.76 -1.34
C SER A 261 -15.58 -0.93 -0.76
N ILE A 262 -14.35 -1.23 -1.17
CA ILE A 262 -13.15 -0.49 -0.81
C ILE A 262 -12.49 -0.01 -2.09
N ARG A 263 -12.31 1.30 -2.21
CA ARG A 263 -11.51 1.93 -3.26
C ARG A 263 -10.25 2.52 -2.64
N VAL A 264 -9.09 2.26 -3.25
CA VAL A 264 -7.82 2.86 -2.83
C VAL A 264 -7.06 3.41 -4.02
N THR A 265 -6.86 4.73 -4.04
CA THR A 265 -5.91 5.39 -4.93
C THR A 265 -4.59 5.53 -4.18
N ARG A 266 -3.54 4.87 -4.68
CA ARG A 266 -2.26 4.80 -3.98
C ARG A 266 -1.59 6.17 -3.89
N ASP A 267 -1.04 6.48 -2.72
CA ASP A 267 -0.03 7.52 -2.59
C ASP A 267 1.36 6.96 -2.94
N ASN A 268 1.92 7.38 -4.07
CA ASN A 268 3.20 6.86 -4.55
C ASN A 268 4.42 7.40 -3.79
N THR A 269 4.26 8.40 -2.93
CA THR A 269 5.41 9.12 -2.38
C THR A 269 6.38 8.19 -1.65
N VAL A 270 5.87 7.23 -0.85
CA VAL A 270 6.69 6.29 -0.09
C VAL A 270 7.30 5.21 -0.98
N ARG A 271 6.55 4.77 -2.00
CA ARG A 271 7.09 3.87 -3.03
C ARG A 271 8.26 4.54 -3.74
N ASP A 272 8.16 5.83 -4.04
CA ASP A 272 9.15 6.55 -4.84
C ASP A 272 10.33 7.06 -4.03
N SER A 273 10.14 7.29 -2.74
CA SER A 273 11.16 7.82 -1.84
C SER A 273 11.16 7.09 -0.50
N SER A 274 12.22 6.32 -0.22
CA SER A 274 12.42 5.70 1.09
C SER A 274 12.69 6.73 2.19
N SER A 275 13.25 7.90 1.85
CA SER A 275 13.40 8.99 2.81
C SER A 275 12.07 9.58 3.23
N GLU A 276 11.06 9.57 2.35
CA GLU A 276 9.70 9.94 2.74
C GLU A 276 9.11 8.93 3.72
N GLY A 277 9.29 7.64 3.46
CA GLY A 277 8.89 6.59 4.40
C GLY A 277 9.52 6.78 5.78
N ALA A 278 10.78 7.22 5.83
CA ALA A 278 11.46 7.54 7.08
C ALA A 278 10.89 8.80 7.76
N LYS A 279 10.61 9.87 7.00
CA LYS A 279 10.00 11.10 7.53
C LYS A 279 8.58 10.89 8.06
N LEU A 280 7.81 10.01 7.43
CA LEU A 280 6.49 9.57 7.89
C LEU A 280 6.55 8.52 9.00
N CYS A 281 7.74 8.22 9.52
CA CYS A 281 7.96 7.25 10.59
C CYS A 281 7.29 5.89 10.33
N LEU A 282 7.29 5.43 9.08
CA LEU A 282 6.63 4.17 8.72
C LEU A 282 7.45 2.97 9.24
N PRO A 283 6.80 1.96 9.82
CA PRO A 283 7.48 0.74 10.28
C PRO A 283 8.34 0.11 9.18
N GLY A 284 9.61 -0.14 9.49
CA GLY A 284 10.61 -0.64 8.53
C GLY A 284 11.39 0.42 7.77
N TYR A 285 11.04 1.71 7.90
CA TYR A 285 11.81 2.85 7.37
C TYR A 285 12.45 3.72 8.44
N TRP A 286 11.88 3.74 9.64
CA TRP A 286 12.26 4.56 10.79
C TRP A 286 11.88 3.76 12.05
N PRO A 287 12.63 3.89 13.17
CA PRO A 287 12.65 2.93 14.27
C PRO A 287 11.30 2.40 14.73
#